data_AF-A0A0P6XMB3-F1
#
_entry.id   AF-A0A0P6XMB3-F1
#
_cell.length_a   1.000
_cell.length_b   1.000
_cell.length_c   1.000
_cell.angle_alpha   90.00
_cell.angle_beta   90.00
_cell.angle_gamma   90.00
#
_symmetry.space_group_name_H-M   'P 1'
#
loop_
_entity.id
_entity.type
_entity.pdbx_description
1 polymer ?
#
loop_
_entity_poly.entity_id
_entity_poly.type
_entity_poly.pdbx_seq_one_letter_code
_entity_poly.pdbx_strand_id
1 'polypeptide(L)'
;MEKRFGALRVIGIIFKVLGVIVFFGALIVAVAMFVGGAARMFGPGEWRFMMRGLGVLSGLWVLLWGAISAVFLYGAGEVLDLLIAVEENTRATRLLLERERGDRS
;
A
#
# COMPACT_ATOMS: atom_id res chain seq x y z
N MET A 1 18.43 22.56 -0.21
CA MET A 1 17.97 21.19 0.08
C MET A 1 18.89 20.22 -0.63
N GLU A 2 19.69 19.46 0.12
CA GLU A 2 20.58 18.45 -0.47
C GLU A 2 19.73 17.40 -1.20
N LYS A 3 19.94 17.23 -2.51
CA LYS A 3 19.20 16.32 -3.40
C LYS A 3 19.40 14.82 -3.09
N ARG A 4 19.99 14.48 -1.95
CA ARG A 4 20.63 13.19 -1.71
C ARG A 4 19.62 12.05 -1.47
N PHE A 5 18.43 12.34 -0.94
CA PHE A 5 17.35 11.35 -0.77
C PHE A 5 16.33 11.32 -1.91
N GLY A 6 16.61 12.00 -3.03
CA GLY A 6 15.67 12.06 -4.16
C GLY A 6 15.25 10.66 -4.64
N ALA A 7 16.20 9.74 -4.79
CA ALA A 7 15.91 8.36 -5.19
C ALA A 7 15.03 7.62 -4.17
N LEU A 8 15.33 7.74 -2.87
CA LEU A 8 14.58 7.03 -1.82
C LEU A 8 13.16 7.57 -1.67
N ARG A 9 12.98 8.90 -1.82
CA ARG A 9 11.65 9.54 -1.85
C ARG A 9 10.84 9.07 -3.06
N VAL A 10 11.47 8.96 -4.23
CA VAL A 10 10.83 8.41 -5.43
C VAL A 10 10.42 6.95 -5.20
N ILE A 11 11.29 6.14 -4.59
CA ILE A 11 10.97 4.76 -4.23
C ILE A 11 9.77 4.73 -3.26
N GLY A 12 9.75 5.56 -2.21
CA GLY A 12 8.62 5.67 -1.29
C GLY A 12 7.30 6.00 -1.98
N ILE A 13 7.32 6.97 -2.91
CA ILE A 13 6.16 7.31 -3.74
C ILE A 13 5.72 6.12 -4.60
N ILE A 14 6.66 5.42 -5.24
CA ILE A 14 6.36 4.22 -6.05
C ILE A 14 5.66 3.17 -5.18
N PHE A 15 6.17 2.87 -3.99
CA PHE A 15 5.54 1.91 -3.07
C PHE A 15 4.11 2.32 -2.69
N LYS A 16 3.87 3.60 -2.40
CA LYS A 16 2.52 4.13 -2.11
C LYS A 16 1.58 3.98 -3.30
N VAL A 17 2.03 4.38 -4.49
CA VAL A 17 1.25 4.27 -5.73
C VAL A 17 0.93 2.81 -6.04
N LEU A 18 1.90 1.91 -5.90
CA LEU A 18 1.69 0.46 -6.07
C LEU A 18 0.69 -0.08 -5.05
N GLY A 19 0.76 0.33 -3.78
CA GLY A 19 -0.21 -0.03 -2.76
C GLY A 19 -1.64 0.36 -3.15
N VAL A 20 -1.83 1.60 -3.63
CA VAL A 20 -3.13 2.09 -4.11
C VAL A 20 -3.62 1.28 -5.31
N ILE A 21 -2.75 1.02 -6.29
CA ILE A 21 -3.09 0.22 -7.48
C ILE A 21 -3.50 -1.20 -7.08
N VAL A 22 -2.75 -1.84 -6.18
CA VAL A 22 -3.05 -3.19 -5.70
C VAL A 22 -4.38 -3.23 -4.97
N PHE A 23 -4.70 -2.23 -4.14
CA PHE A 23 -5.98 -2.15 -3.46
C PHE A 23 -7.16 -2.07 -4.44
N PHE A 24 -7.11 -1.13 -5.40
CA PHE A 24 -8.18 -0.98 -6.38
C PHE A 24 -8.26 -2.18 -7.33
N GLY A 25 -7.13 -2.77 -7.71
CA GLY A 25 -7.09 -4.00 -8.50
C GLY A 25 -7.78 -5.16 -7.76
N ALA A 26 -7.44 -5.37 -6.48
CA ALA A 26 -8.07 -6.40 -5.65
C ALA A 26 -9.57 -6.15 -5.48
N LEU A 27 -9.99 -4.89 -5.30
CA LEU A 27 -11.39 -4.51 -5.20
C LEU A 27 -12.16 -4.84 -6.49
N ILE A 28 -11.62 -4.46 -7.64
CA ILE A 28 -12.24 -4.74 -8.95
C ILE A 28 -12.38 -6.25 -9.17
N VAL A 29 -11.31 -7.01 -8.92
CA VAL A 29 -11.34 -8.47 -9.09
C VAL A 29 -12.32 -9.12 -8.12
N ALA A 30 -12.34 -8.70 -6.84
CA ALA A 30 -13.29 -9.20 -5.86
C ALA A 30 -14.73 -8.95 -6.32
N VAL A 31 -15.06 -7.72 -6.74
CA VAL A 31 -16.39 -7.37 -7.24
C VAL A 31 -16.74 -8.20 -8.48
N ALA A 32 -15.81 -8.38 -9.43
CA ALA A 32 -16.04 -9.21 -10.61
C ALA A 32 -16.32 -10.69 -10.22
N MET A 33 -15.64 -11.22 -9.21
CA MET A 33 -15.90 -12.57 -8.68
C MET A 33 -17.26 -12.67 -7.99
N PHE A 34 -17.64 -11.65 -7.21
CA PHE A 34 -18.96 -11.57 -6.58
C PHE A 34 -20.08 -11.53 -7.63
N VAL A 35 -19.98 -10.64 -8.62
CA VAL A 35 -20.97 -10.49 -9.69
C VAL A 35 -21.03 -11.75 -10.57
N GLY A 36 -19.87 -12.29 -10.95
CA GLY A 36 -19.79 -13.52 -11.74
C GLY A 36 -20.34 -14.74 -10.99
N GLY A 37 -20.09 -14.84 -9.68
CA GLY A 37 -20.69 -15.86 -8.82
C GLY A 37 -22.21 -15.71 -8.71
N ALA A 38 -22.70 -14.48 -8.58
CA ALA A 38 -24.13 -14.18 -8.51
C ALA A 38 -24.85 -14.40 -9.85
N ALA A 39 -24.26 -14.07 -11.00
CA ALA A 39 -24.87 -14.29 -12.31
C ALA A 39 -25.11 -15.79 -12.60
N ARG A 40 -24.17 -16.64 -12.16
CA ARG A 40 -24.30 -18.11 -12.26
C ARG A 40 -25.38 -18.69 -11.34
N MET A 41 -25.95 -17.89 -10.43
CA MET A 41 -27.09 -18.27 -9.59
C MET A 41 -28.40 -18.42 -10.37
N PHE A 42 -28.53 -17.73 -11.52
CA PHE A 42 -29.73 -17.72 -12.36
C PHE A 42 -29.63 -18.66 -13.58
N GLY A 43 -28.51 -19.36 -13.75
CA GLY A 43 -28.33 -20.37 -14.80
C GLY A 43 -28.97 -21.72 -14.46
N PRO A 44 -29.36 -22.53 -15.46
CA PRO A 44 -29.95 -23.85 -15.24
C PRO A 44 -28.89 -24.87 -14.76
N GLY A 45 -29.16 -25.60 -13.67
CA GLY A 45 -28.34 -26.73 -13.19
C GLY A 45 -28.31 -26.94 -11.67
N GLU A 46 -28.01 -28.17 -11.23
CA GLU A 46 -28.00 -28.60 -9.81
C GLU A 46 -26.78 -28.09 -9.00
N TRP A 47 -25.74 -27.56 -9.67
CA TRP A 47 -24.49 -27.09 -9.03
C TRP A 47 -24.56 -25.71 -8.35
N ARG A 48 -25.77 -25.15 -8.16
CA ARG A 48 -26.01 -23.75 -7.71
C ARG A 48 -25.43 -23.43 -6.33
N PHE A 49 -25.55 -24.34 -5.36
CA PHE A 49 -25.08 -24.08 -3.99
C PHE A 49 -23.55 -24.09 -3.89
N MET A 50 -22.89 -25.05 -4.54
CA MET A 50 -21.43 -25.17 -4.48
C MET A 50 -20.73 -24.03 -5.24
N MET A 51 -21.25 -23.62 -6.40
CA MET A 51 -20.68 -22.51 -7.16
C MET A 51 -20.91 -21.14 -6.50
N ARG A 52 -22.00 -20.97 -5.74
CA ARG A 52 -22.27 -19.76 -4.94
C ARG A 52 -21.26 -19.58 -3.80
N GLY A 53 -20.99 -20.66 -3.06
CA GLY A 53 -20.02 -20.64 -1.97
C GLY A 53 -18.61 -20.30 -2.45
N LEU A 54 -18.19 -20.88 -3.59
CA LEU A 54 -16.85 -20.69 -4.13
C LEU A 54 -16.61 -19.25 -4.61
N GLY A 55 -17.57 -18.61 -5.30
CA GLY A 55 -17.38 -17.25 -5.82
C GLY A 55 -17.37 -16.14 -4.76
N VAL A 56 -18.20 -16.29 -3.72
CA VAL A 56 -18.23 -15.35 -2.59
C VAL A 56 -16.98 -15.51 -1.72
N LEU A 57 -16.60 -16.76 -1.42
CA LEU A 57 -15.43 -17.03 -0.59
C LEU A 57 -14.13 -16.63 -1.30
N SER A 58 -14.01 -16.88 -2.61
CA SER A 58 -12.84 -16.47 -3.38
C SER A 58 -12.74 -14.95 -3.51
N GLY A 59 -13.85 -14.25 -3.76
CA GLY A 59 -13.88 -12.79 -3.82
C GLY A 59 -13.48 -12.15 -2.48
N LEU A 60 -13.98 -12.68 -1.36
CA LEU A 60 -13.59 -12.22 -0.03
C LEU A 60 -12.11 -12.49 0.27
N TRP A 61 -11.61 -13.66 -0.12
CA TRP A 61 -10.20 -14.03 0.04
C TRP A 61 -9.27 -13.10 -0.73
N VAL A 62 -9.61 -12.83 -2.00
CA VAL A 62 -8.86 -11.88 -2.85
C VAL A 62 -8.88 -10.48 -2.25
N LEU A 63 -10.04 -10.02 -1.78
CA LEU A 63 -10.15 -8.70 -1.17
C LEU A 63 -9.31 -8.59 0.10
N LEU A 64 -9.37 -9.61 0.97
CA LEU A 64 -8.63 -9.62 2.24
C LEU A 64 -7.12 -9.60 2.00
N TRP A 65 -6.60 -10.52 1.17
CA TRP A 65 -5.17 -10.57 0.89
C TRP A 65 -4.69 -9.37 0.08
N GLY A 66 -5.49 -8.90 -0.88
CA GLY A 66 -5.18 -7.69 -1.64
C GLY A 66 -5.12 -6.45 -0.76
N ALA A 67 -6.06 -6.29 0.18
CA ALA A 67 -6.05 -5.19 1.14
C ALA A 67 -4.84 -5.26 2.09
N ILE A 68 -4.53 -6.45 2.62
CA ILE A 68 -3.34 -6.66 3.45
C ILE A 68 -2.08 -6.28 2.68
N SER A 69 -1.91 -6.82 1.46
CA SER A 69 -0.75 -6.50 0.61
C SER A 69 -0.66 -5.02 0.28
N ALA A 70 -1.79 -4.37 -0.02
CA ALA A 70 -1.83 -2.92 -0.27
C ALA A 70 -1.39 -2.10 0.94
N VAL A 71 -1.84 -2.45 2.15
CA VAL A 71 -1.43 -1.80 3.39
C VAL A 71 0.08 -1.97 3.63
N PHE A 72 0.63 -3.15 3.41
CA PHE A 72 2.07 -3.38 3.55
C PHE A 72 2.89 -2.58 2.52
N LEU A 73 2.46 -2.54 1.27
CA LEU A 73 3.09 -1.74 0.21
C LEU A 73 3.07 -0.25 0.54
N TYR A 74 1.89 0.28 0.88
CA TYR A 74 1.72 1.69 1.20
C TYR A 74 2.49 2.07 2.46
N GLY A 75 2.38 1.24 3.51
CA GLY A 75 3.09 1.41 4.78
C GLY A 75 4.61 1.37 4.63
N ALA A 76 5.14 0.51 3.76
CA ALA A 76 6.58 0.51 3.45
C ALA A 76 7.04 1.85 2.87
N GLY A 77 6.24 2.46 1.99
CA GLY A 77 6.50 3.80 1.48
C GLY A 77 6.46 4.88 2.57
N GLU A 78 5.49 4.81 3.50
CA GLU A 78 5.43 5.73 4.65
C GLU A 78 6.63 5.58 5.60
N VAL A 79 7.10 4.35 5.84
CA VAL A 79 8.29 4.12 6.66
C VAL A 79 9.53 4.75 6.02
N LEU A 80 9.68 4.67 4.69
CA LEU A 80 10.79 5.33 3.99
C LEU A 80 10.74 6.85 4.17
N ASP A 81 9.57 7.45 4.02
CA ASP A 81 9.40 8.90 4.21
C ASP A 81 9.71 9.32 5.65
N LEU A 82 9.29 8.53 6.65
CA LEU A 82 9.62 8.76 8.06
C LEU A 82 11.13 8.69 8.32
N LEU A 83 11.82 7.68 7.77
CA LEU A 83 13.27 7.53 7.95
C LEU A 83 14.04 8.71 7.33
N ILE A 84 13.63 9.17 6.15
CA ILE A 84 14.20 10.36 5.50
C ILE A 84 13.99 11.59 6.39
N ALA A 85 12.78 11.78 6.91
CA ALA A 85 12.47 12.92 7.79
C ALA A 85 13.30 12.89 9.09
N VAL A 86 13.50 11.72 9.68
CA VAL A 86 14.37 11.55 10.87
C VAL A 86 15.81 11.94 10.57
N GLU A 87 16.35 11.54 9.42
CA GLU A 87 17.72 11.91 9.04
C GLU A 87 17.85 13.41 8.79
N GLU A 88 16.92 14.01 8.04
CA GLU A 88 16.90 15.45 7.74
C GLU A 88 16.86 16.28 9.04
N ASN A 89 16.02 15.89 10.01
CA ASN A 89 15.91 16.56 11.31
C ASN A 89 17.17 16.38 12.17
N THR A 90 17.78 15.19 12.16
CA THR A 90 19.01 14.91 12.91
C THR A 90 20.17 15.76 12.38
N ARG A 91 20.27 15.89 11.05
CA ARG A 91 21.28 16.72 10.39
C ARG A 91 21.08 18.21 10.68
N ALA A 92 19.84 18.70 10.58
CA ALA A 92 19.51 20.08 10.91
C ALA A 92 19.89 20.42 12.36
N THR A 93 19.56 19.52 13.30
CA THR A 93 19.94 19.67 14.72
C THR A 93 21.47 19.71 14.89
N ARG A 94 22.21 18.83 14.21
CA ARG A 94 23.67 18.84 14.27
C ARG A 94 24.28 20.16 13.78
N LEU A 95 23.80 20.67 12.64
CA LEU A 95 24.28 21.94 12.08
C LEU A 95 23.98 23.14 13.00
N LEU A 96 22.82 23.14 13.67
CA LEU A 96 22.49 24.17 14.66
C LEU A 96 23.43 24.13 15.86
N LEU A 97 23.73 22.94 16.38
CA LEU A 97 24.66 22.77 17.51
C LEU A 97 26.10 23.16 17.15
N GLU A 98 26.55 22.86 15.94
CA GLU A 98 27.87 23.28 15.44
C GLU A 98 27.96 24.80 15.33
N ARG A 99 26.89 25.46 14.85
CA ARG A 99 26.81 26.93 14.77
C ARG A 99 26.85 27.59 16.15
N GLU A 100 26.05 27.09 17.10
CA GLU A 100 26.05 27.61 18.47
C GLU A 100 27.38 27.43 19.21
N ARG A 101 28.15 26.37 18.89
CA ARG A 101 29.48 26.17 19.47
C ARG A 101 30.53 27.10 18.84
N GLY A 102 30.44 27.38 17.54
CA GLY A 102 31.33 28.33 16.86
C GLY A 102 31.11 29.78 17.29
N ASP A 103 29.87 30.18 17.58
CA ASP A 103 29.56 31.54 18.06
C ASP A 103 29.99 31.79 19.52
N ARG A 104 30.40 30.76 20.28
CA ARG A 104 30.86 30.87 21.68
C ARG A 104 32.38 30.80 21.85
N SER A 105 33.14 30.61 20.77
CA SER A 105 34.62 30.55 20.76
C SER A 105 35.22 31.80 20.14
#